data_AF-A0A1N7GVP2-F1
#
_entry.id   AF-A0A1N7GVP2-F1
#
_cell.length_a   1.000
_cell.length_b   1.000
_cell.length_c   1.000
_cell.angle_alpha   90.00
_cell.angle_beta   90.00
_cell.angle_gamma   90.00
#
_symmetry.space_group_name_H-M   'P 1'
#
loop_
_entity.id
_entity.type
_entity.pdbx_description
1 polymer ?
#
loop_
_entity_poly.entity_id
_entity_poly.type
_entity_poly.pdbx_seq_one_letter_code
_entity_poly.pdbx_strand_id
1 'polypeptide(L)'
;MTPSLPLLAVTALLTGLPGVPAPGVSPVGDVVEHVAGHAAGTYWTPQRMAGAVPIGLLGGLQKITTGRPGAPSVLPPDAPSGSVLPPVARTALPPVAHAALLPAAGAVLAPGQAARRSTGTATTSTADKTSRTARTRQAAAMPPATTTGTRWAAGGSVTRTTGRVFLTLNGVDFSCSASAVRSANRDLVVTAGHCVKDGAGDWAENWTFVPGYDDGRQPYGAFPARRMFVAGPWSRSGNDDYDVGMVAVDDLDDQHLTDLVGGQPIAFDPPRARRTYGFGFPADPPYDGERLLYCAGVPHADPQRQTRDQGLRCDLTAGASGGPWLSGFDPASGRGTLTSVSSFKYSNDHRTMYGPYFGSAVRDLFRTAERA
;
A
#
# COMPACT_ATOMS: atom_id res chain seq x y z
N MET A 1 40.39 -79.47 9.19
CA MET A 1 39.13 -79.78 8.50
C MET A 1 38.00 -79.36 9.42
N THR A 2 37.44 -78.18 9.17
CA THR A 2 36.36 -77.56 9.95
C THR A 2 35.20 -77.30 8.97
N PRO A 3 33.96 -77.73 9.29
CA PRO A 3 32.87 -77.68 8.33
C PRO A 3 32.21 -76.29 8.28
N SER A 4 31.85 -75.90 7.06
CA SER A 4 31.05 -74.74 6.71
C SER A 4 29.58 -74.92 7.12
N LEU A 5 28.97 -73.90 7.72
CA LEU A 5 27.53 -73.74 7.90
C LEU A 5 27.08 -72.42 7.23
N PRO A 6 25.95 -72.40 6.50
CA PRO A 6 25.51 -71.25 5.72
C PRO A 6 24.75 -70.23 6.60
N LEU A 7 25.04 -68.95 6.41
CA LEU A 7 24.31 -67.84 7.02
C LEU A 7 23.08 -67.51 6.16
N LEU A 8 21.89 -67.73 6.70
CA LEU A 8 20.63 -67.27 6.10
C LEU A 8 20.56 -65.74 6.12
N ALA A 9 20.18 -65.18 4.97
CA ALA A 9 19.88 -63.78 4.77
C ALA A 9 18.60 -63.36 5.51
N VAL A 10 18.65 -62.21 6.20
CA VAL A 10 17.48 -61.45 6.62
C VAL A 10 17.54 -60.10 5.90
N THR A 11 16.82 -60.00 4.78
CA THR A 11 16.64 -58.75 4.05
C THR A 11 15.53 -57.96 4.75
N ALA A 12 15.89 -56.96 5.53
CA ALA A 12 14.92 -56.03 6.10
C ALA A 12 14.41 -55.07 5.00
N LEU A 13 13.16 -55.25 4.58
CA LEU A 13 12.43 -54.26 3.79
C LEU A 13 12.17 -53.02 4.68
N LEU A 14 12.96 -51.97 4.49
CA LEU A 14 12.65 -50.64 4.99
C LEU A 14 11.58 -50.03 4.09
N THR A 15 10.33 -50.09 4.53
CA THR A 15 9.23 -49.30 3.97
C THR A 15 9.48 -47.82 4.28
N GLY A 16 9.94 -47.08 3.28
CA GLY A 16 10.10 -45.63 3.36
C GLY A 16 8.73 -44.95 3.54
N LEU A 17 8.57 -44.27 4.67
CA LEU A 17 7.49 -43.31 4.87
C LEU A 17 7.67 -42.14 3.87
N PRO A 18 6.58 -41.59 3.29
CA PRO A 18 6.69 -40.43 2.42
C PRO A 18 7.21 -39.24 3.23
N GLY A 19 8.37 -38.73 2.83
CA GLY A 19 8.98 -37.55 3.44
C GLY A 19 8.07 -36.33 3.32
N VAL A 20 7.95 -35.59 4.42
CA VAL A 20 7.35 -34.25 4.44
C VAL A 20 8.14 -33.37 3.46
N PRO A 21 7.50 -32.68 2.50
CA PRO A 21 8.21 -31.85 1.54
C PRO A 21 8.86 -30.66 2.25
N ALA A 22 10.10 -30.35 1.87
CA ALA A 22 10.79 -29.14 2.27
C ALA A 22 9.97 -27.89 1.83
N PRO A 23 10.02 -26.77 2.57
CA PRO A 23 9.33 -25.54 2.17
C PRO A 23 9.77 -25.12 0.77
N GLY A 24 8.80 -25.07 -0.14
CA GLY A 24 9.01 -25.04 -1.58
C GLY A 24 9.70 -23.77 -2.06
N VAL A 25 10.85 -23.95 -2.71
CA VAL A 25 11.36 -22.97 -3.68
C VAL A 25 10.37 -22.96 -4.84
N SER A 26 9.77 -21.81 -5.15
CA SER A 26 8.93 -21.67 -6.35
C SER A 26 9.71 -22.09 -7.59
N PRO A 27 9.11 -22.84 -8.52
CA PRO A 27 9.74 -23.07 -9.81
C PRO A 27 10.04 -21.72 -10.49
N VAL A 28 11.16 -21.65 -11.21
CA VAL A 28 11.53 -20.47 -12.00
C VAL A 28 10.38 -20.12 -12.95
N GLY A 29 9.97 -18.85 -12.96
CA GLY A 29 8.87 -18.38 -13.82
C GLY A 29 7.46 -18.76 -13.37
N ASP A 30 7.27 -19.22 -12.13
CA ASP A 30 5.95 -19.46 -11.53
C ASP A 30 5.25 -18.14 -11.18
N VAL A 31 4.79 -17.44 -12.23
CA VAL A 31 4.07 -16.17 -12.18
C VAL A 31 2.66 -16.40 -12.70
N VAL A 32 1.67 -15.89 -11.97
CA VAL A 32 0.27 -15.91 -12.39
C VAL A 32 -0.12 -14.50 -12.82
N GLU A 33 -0.70 -14.40 -14.01
CA GLU A 33 -1.14 -13.15 -14.63
C GLU A 33 -2.68 -13.07 -14.68
N HIS A 34 -3.19 -11.84 -14.61
CA HIS A 34 -4.57 -11.51 -14.90
C HIS A 34 -4.64 -10.23 -15.75
N VAL A 35 -5.43 -10.28 -16.83
CA VAL A 35 -5.80 -9.09 -17.59
C VAL A 35 -6.92 -8.40 -16.84
N ALA A 36 -6.67 -7.17 -16.39
CA ALA A 36 -7.62 -6.44 -15.59
C ALA A 36 -8.85 -6.04 -16.44
N GLY A 37 -10.04 -6.12 -15.84
CA GLY A 37 -11.20 -5.44 -16.39
C GLY A 37 -10.95 -3.93 -16.40
N HIS A 38 -11.33 -3.23 -17.48
CA HIS A 38 -11.20 -1.78 -17.52
C HIS A 38 -12.08 -1.17 -16.43
N ALA A 39 -11.46 -0.51 -15.44
CA ALA A 39 -12.20 0.38 -14.56
C ALA A 39 -12.81 1.45 -15.46
N ALA A 40 -14.14 1.60 -15.44
CA ALA A 40 -14.76 2.75 -16.11
C ALA A 40 -14.07 4.02 -15.58
N GLY A 41 -13.67 4.96 -16.46
CA GLY A 41 -12.94 6.17 -16.06
C GLY A 41 -13.66 7.05 -15.02
N THR A 42 -14.92 6.74 -14.72
CA THR A 42 -15.77 7.40 -13.73
C THR A 42 -16.03 6.58 -12.47
N TYR A 43 -15.48 5.36 -12.36
CA TYR A 43 -15.75 4.47 -11.22
C TYR A 43 -15.28 5.10 -9.91
N TRP A 44 -14.02 5.54 -9.85
CA TRP A 44 -13.46 6.18 -8.66
C TRP A 44 -13.77 7.67 -8.62
N THR A 45 -14.91 8.00 -8.02
CA THR A 45 -15.21 9.37 -7.60
C THR A 45 -14.45 9.74 -6.33
N PRO A 46 -14.26 11.03 -6.02
CA PRO A 46 -13.70 11.46 -4.74
C PRO A 46 -14.43 10.85 -3.53
N GLN A 47 -15.75 10.68 -3.63
CA GLN A 47 -16.57 10.08 -2.57
C GLN A 47 -16.25 8.60 -2.37
N ARG A 48 -16.08 7.83 -3.45
CA ARG A 48 -15.71 6.41 -3.33
C ARG A 48 -14.29 6.23 -2.82
N MET A 49 -13.35 7.06 -3.29
CA MET A 49 -11.98 7.06 -2.78
C MET A 49 -11.94 7.36 -1.27
N ALA A 50 -12.68 8.37 -0.82
CA ALA A 50 -12.78 8.70 0.60
C ALA A 50 -13.48 7.61 1.43
N GLY A 51 -14.39 6.84 0.82
CA GLY A 51 -15.09 5.73 1.46
C GLY A 51 -14.36 4.38 1.42
N ALA A 52 -13.24 4.28 0.69
CA ALA A 52 -12.52 3.03 0.52
C ALA A 52 -11.82 2.62 1.82
N VAL A 53 -12.20 1.47 2.38
CA VAL A 53 -11.68 0.99 3.67
C VAL A 53 -10.30 0.33 3.52
N PRO A 54 -9.44 0.29 4.53
CA PRO A 54 -8.16 -0.38 4.39
C PRO A 54 -8.31 -1.91 4.24
N ILE A 55 -7.56 -2.51 3.31
CA ILE A 55 -7.71 -3.93 2.93
C ILE A 55 -7.49 -4.93 4.09
N GLY A 56 -6.68 -4.57 5.08
CA GLY A 56 -6.43 -5.40 6.27
C GLY A 56 -7.69 -5.71 7.10
N LEU A 57 -8.81 -5.05 6.82
CA LEU A 57 -10.11 -5.32 7.44
C LEU A 57 -10.91 -6.45 6.75
N LEU A 58 -10.48 -6.96 5.59
CA LEU A 58 -11.13 -8.07 4.88
C LEU A 58 -11.34 -9.29 5.77
N GLY A 59 -10.34 -9.67 6.57
CA GLY A 59 -10.43 -10.80 7.51
C GLY A 59 -11.46 -10.59 8.63
N GLY A 60 -11.86 -9.34 8.90
CA GLY A 60 -12.93 -8.99 9.83
C GLY A 60 -14.32 -8.96 9.16
N LEU A 61 -14.41 -8.45 7.93
CA LEU A 61 -15.66 -8.34 7.18
C LEU A 61 -16.19 -9.70 6.68
N GLN A 62 -15.31 -10.62 6.24
CA GLN A 62 -15.69 -11.98 5.84
C GLN A 62 -16.29 -12.81 6.98
N LYS A 63 -15.93 -12.52 8.25
CA LYS A 63 -16.53 -13.16 9.43
C LYS A 63 -17.96 -12.69 9.71
N ILE A 64 -18.33 -11.49 9.24
CA ILE A 64 -19.67 -10.91 9.45
C ILE A 64 -20.63 -11.38 8.34
N THR A 65 -20.16 -11.53 7.11
CA THR A 65 -21.00 -11.87 5.95
C THR A 65 -21.30 -13.37 5.81
N THR A 66 -20.50 -14.25 6.42
CA THR A 66 -20.68 -15.73 6.31
C THR A 66 -21.51 -16.37 7.44
N GLY A 67 -22.17 -15.58 8.28
CA GLY A 67 -23.02 -16.07 9.37
C GLY A 67 -24.31 -16.77 8.88
N ARG A 68 -24.27 -18.10 8.73
CA ARG A 68 -25.46 -18.97 8.62
C ARG A 68 -25.96 -19.34 10.03
N PRO A 69 -27.28 -19.34 10.32
CA PRO A 69 -27.77 -19.52 11.68
C PRO A 69 -27.72 -21.00 12.12
N GLY A 70 -27.02 -21.28 13.22
CA GLY A 70 -27.19 -22.50 14.01
C GLY A 70 -25.90 -23.23 14.40
N ALA A 71 -25.28 -22.83 15.51
CA ALA A 71 -24.71 -23.69 16.58
C ALA A 71 -23.85 -22.82 17.53
N PRO A 72 -23.87 -23.07 18.85
CA PRO A 72 -23.39 -22.12 19.86
C PRO A 72 -21.86 -22.03 19.88
N SER A 73 -21.34 -20.80 19.86
CA SER A 73 -19.94 -20.53 20.21
C SER A 73 -19.76 -20.73 21.71
N VAL A 74 -18.94 -21.72 22.09
CA VAL A 74 -18.42 -21.86 23.45
C VAL A 74 -17.40 -20.74 23.67
N LEU A 75 -17.79 -19.73 24.45
CA LEU A 75 -16.87 -18.76 25.02
C LEU A 75 -16.11 -19.41 26.19
N PRO A 76 -14.78 -19.26 26.30
CA PRO A 76 -14.09 -19.53 27.57
C PRO A 76 -14.46 -18.48 28.62
N PRO A 77 -14.65 -18.85 29.90
CA PRO A 77 -15.04 -17.93 30.95
C PRO A 77 -13.84 -17.12 31.49
N ASP A 78 -14.18 -15.99 32.12
CA ASP A 78 -13.39 -15.17 33.04
C ASP A 78 -12.87 -13.81 32.54
N ALA A 79 -13.75 -12.81 32.61
CA ALA A 79 -13.42 -11.44 33.05
C ALA A 79 -14.68 -10.74 33.60
N PRO A 80 -14.55 -9.88 34.64
CA PRO A 80 -15.66 -9.52 35.53
C PRO A 80 -16.59 -8.44 34.97
N SER A 81 -17.86 -8.57 35.35
CA SER A 81 -18.98 -7.66 35.06
C SER A 81 -18.75 -6.23 35.57
N GLY A 82 -19.05 -5.25 34.71
CA GLY A 82 -19.22 -3.87 35.14
C GLY A 82 -19.62 -2.93 34.00
N SER A 83 -20.84 -2.39 34.09
CA SER A 83 -21.37 -1.19 33.42
C SER A 83 -22.12 -1.39 32.09
N VAL A 84 -23.44 -1.47 32.23
CA VAL A 84 -24.46 -1.37 31.17
C VAL A 84 -24.61 0.08 30.71
N LEU A 85 -24.61 0.33 29.41
CA LEU A 85 -25.18 1.53 28.79
C LEU A 85 -26.37 1.13 27.89
N PRO A 86 -27.47 1.89 27.86
CA PRO A 86 -28.69 1.53 27.13
C PRO A 86 -28.59 1.81 25.61
N PRO A 87 -29.44 1.19 24.78
CA PRO A 87 -29.39 1.35 23.32
C PRO A 87 -29.95 2.71 22.89
N VAL A 88 -29.25 3.37 21.97
CA VAL A 88 -29.73 4.59 21.29
C VAL A 88 -30.70 4.18 20.18
N ALA A 89 -31.94 4.66 20.27
CA ALA A 89 -32.97 4.47 19.26
C ALA A 89 -32.64 5.22 17.97
N ARG A 90 -32.86 4.57 16.81
CA ARG A 90 -32.80 5.18 15.49
C ARG A 90 -34.05 6.03 15.25
N THR A 91 -33.89 7.33 15.09
CA THR A 91 -34.93 8.21 14.55
C THR A 91 -34.78 8.37 13.03
N ALA A 92 -35.87 8.16 12.32
CA ALA A 92 -35.99 8.31 10.87
C ALA A 92 -36.04 9.80 10.48
N LEU A 93 -35.43 10.15 9.33
CA LEU A 93 -35.53 11.47 8.69
C LEU A 93 -36.80 11.55 7.81
N PRO A 94 -37.49 12.70 7.74
CA PRO A 94 -38.65 12.90 6.87
C PRO A 94 -38.26 13.24 5.41
N PRO A 95 -39.19 13.11 4.44
CA PRO A 95 -38.91 13.26 3.01
C PRO A 95 -38.89 14.73 2.56
N VAL A 96 -38.03 15.06 1.61
CA VAL A 96 -37.96 16.38 0.96
C VAL A 96 -38.76 16.36 -0.34
N ALA A 97 -39.75 17.26 -0.45
CA ALA A 97 -40.59 17.45 -1.62
C ALA A 97 -39.90 18.29 -2.73
N HIS A 98 -40.19 17.98 -3.98
CA HIS A 98 -39.79 18.71 -5.18
C HIS A 98 -40.59 20.02 -5.37
N ALA A 99 -39.93 21.06 -5.88
CA ALA A 99 -40.56 22.15 -6.62
C ALA A 99 -39.60 22.67 -7.70
N ALA A 100 -40.16 22.98 -8.88
CA ALA A 100 -39.48 23.22 -10.15
C ALA A 100 -39.33 24.73 -10.51
N LEU A 101 -38.25 25.07 -11.23
CA LEU A 101 -38.13 25.87 -12.50
C LEU A 101 -38.98 27.17 -12.65
N LEU A 102 -38.54 28.38 -13.10
CA LEU A 102 -37.57 28.93 -14.09
C LEU A 102 -37.52 30.51 -13.93
N PRO A 103 -37.04 31.38 -14.87
CA PRO A 103 -35.66 31.89 -15.00
C PRO A 103 -35.56 33.44 -15.07
N ALA A 104 -34.35 34.01 -15.18
CA ALA A 104 -34.17 35.34 -15.78
C ALA A 104 -32.80 35.47 -16.46
N ALA A 105 -32.85 35.83 -17.75
CA ALA A 105 -31.77 36.36 -18.59
C ALA A 105 -31.12 37.60 -17.93
N GLY A 106 -29.90 38.05 -18.21
CA GLY A 106 -28.98 37.90 -19.33
C GLY A 106 -28.36 39.28 -19.56
N ALA A 107 -27.04 39.39 -19.75
CA ALA A 107 -26.37 40.37 -20.61
C ALA A 107 -24.85 40.37 -20.38
N VAL A 108 -24.15 40.55 -21.50
CA VAL A 108 -22.72 40.41 -21.77
C VAL A 108 -22.06 41.80 -21.79
N LEU A 109 -20.75 41.88 -21.48
CA LEU A 109 -19.67 42.59 -22.20
C LEU A 109 -18.62 43.23 -21.27
N ALA A 110 -17.35 42.98 -21.62
CA ALA A 110 -16.12 43.52 -21.02
C ALA A 110 -15.70 44.86 -21.69
N PRO A 111 -14.43 45.29 -21.64
CA PRO A 111 -13.71 45.99 -20.57
C PRO A 111 -13.25 47.41 -21.00
N GLY A 112 -12.75 48.25 -20.07
CA GLY A 112 -12.25 49.59 -20.41
C GLY A 112 -11.30 50.20 -19.38
N GLN A 113 -10.11 50.59 -19.86
CA GLN A 113 -8.97 51.17 -19.16
C GLN A 113 -9.25 52.56 -18.55
N ALA A 114 -8.49 52.97 -17.52
CA ALA A 114 -7.56 54.11 -17.58
C ALA A 114 -7.04 54.52 -16.19
N ALA A 115 -5.75 54.83 -16.17
CA ALA A 115 -5.01 55.34 -15.03
C ALA A 115 -5.43 56.77 -14.64
N ARG A 116 -5.29 57.10 -13.35
CA ARG A 116 -5.04 58.48 -12.91
C ARG A 116 -4.07 58.51 -11.74
N ARG A 117 -2.89 59.07 -11.99
CA ARG A 117 -1.98 59.64 -10.97
C ARG A 117 -2.51 61.00 -10.54
N SER A 118 -2.35 61.36 -9.27
CA SER A 118 -1.70 62.62 -8.84
C SER A 118 -1.69 62.76 -7.31
N THR A 119 -0.48 62.90 -6.73
CA THR A 119 -0.08 63.82 -5.64
C THR A 119 -0.96 63.95 -4.39
N GLY A 120 -0.53 63.75 -3.15
CA GLY A 120 0.80 63.86 -2.56
C GLY A 120 0.67 64.71 -1.29
N THR A 121 1.08 64.21 -0.13
CA THR A 121 1.56 65.03 1.00
C THR A 121 2.45 64.16 1.87
N ALA A 122 3.71 64.59 2.01
CA ALA A 122 4.69 64.01 2.90
C ALA A 122 4.43 64.50 4.32
N THR A 123 4.40 63.56 5.27
CA THR A 123 4.71 63.86 6.67
C THR A 123 5.83 62.93 7.10
N THR A 124 7.00 63.52 7.28
CA THR A 124 8.18 62.94 7.89
C THR A 124 7.85 62.53 9.32
N SER A 125 7.99 61.25 9.66
CA SER A 125 8.23 60.82 11.03
C SER A 125 9.37 59.82 11.06
N THR A 126 10.42 60.25 11.73
CA THR A 126 11.67 59.54 11.98
C THR A 126 11.48 58.41 12.99
N ALA A 127 12.25 57.34 12.75
CA ALA A 127 12.62 56.28 13.71
C ALA A 127 11.52 55.25 14.07
N ASP A 128 11.58 54.09 13.41
CA ASP A 128 11.87 52.85 14.14
C ASP A 128 12.59 51.86 13.22
N LYS A 129 13.89 51.69 13.50
CA LYS A 129 14.82 50.85 12.75
C LYS A 129 14.88 49.46 13.39
N THR A 130 13.76 48.88 13.82
CA THR A 130 13.79 47.60 14.54
C THR A 130 12.54 46.73 14.35
N SER A 131 12.14 46.47 13.10
CA SER A 131 11.17 45.37 12.82
C SER A 131 11.43 44.67 11.50
N ARG A 132 12.70 44.40 11.23
CA ARG A 132 13.10 43.36 10.28
C ARG A 132 13.47 42.11 11.08
N THR A 133 12.54 41.64 11.91
CA THR A 133 12.60 40.33 12.54
C THR A 133 12.67 39.32 11.41
N ALA A 134 13.84 38.69 11.34
CA ALA A 134 14.19 37.66 10.40
C ALA A 134 13.02 36.68 10.22
N ARG A 135 12.48 36.61 8.99
CA ARG A 135 12.03 35.31 8.45
C ARG A 135 13.27 34.45 8.32
N THR A 136 13.73 33.93 9.44
CA THR A 136 14.61 32.78 9.46
C THR A 136 13.79 31.70 8.76
N ARG A 137 14.11 31.40 7.50
CA ARG A 137 13.73 30.11 6.91
C ARG A 137 14.37 29.10 7.85
N GLN A 138 13.63 28.59 8.83
CA GLN A 138 14.03 27.38 9.52
C GLN A 138 14.26 26.37 8.41
N ALA A 139 15.53 26.02 8.18
CA ALA A 139 15.86 24.90 7.32
C ALA A 139 15.00 23.74 7.84
N ALA A 140 14.16 23.17 6.99
CA ALA A 140 13.33 22.05 7.37
C ALA A 140 14.24 21.02 8.03
N ALA A 141 13.95 20.65 9.27
CA ALA A 141 14.75 19.66 9.99
C ALA A 141 14.82 18.39 9.12
N MET A 142 16.01 17.79 9.02
CA MET A 142 16.17 16.55 8.25
C MET A 142 15.19 15.49 8.79
N PRO A 143 14.52 14.73 7.92
CA PRO A 143 13.63 13.66 8.34
C PRO A 143 14.35 12.68 9.28
N PRO A 144 13.71 12.27 10.40
CA PRO A 144 14.27 11.26 11.29
C PRO A 144 14.68 9.97 10.56
N ALA A 145 15.92 9.54 10.77
CA ALA A 145 16.41 8.28 10.23
C ALA A 145 15.85 7.05 10.95
N THR A 146 15.19 7.25 12.10
CA THR A 146 14.49 6.23 12.87
C THR A 146 13.13 6.80 13.33
N THR A 147 12.04 6.13 12.96
CA THR A 147 10.67 6.48 13.37
C THR A 147 9.75 5.29 13.16
N THR A 148 8.68 5.16 13.95
CA THR A 148 7.65 4.14 13.77
C THR A 148 6.43 4.64 13.01
N GLY A 149 6.37 5.91 12.63
CA GLY A 149 5.23 6.46 11.92
C GLY A 149 5.26 7.98 11.96
N THR A 150 5.67 8.60 10.86
CA THR A 150 5.71 10.06 10.75
C THR A 150 5.27 10.47 9.36
N ARG A 151 4.59 11.62 9.26
CA ARG A 151 4.26 12.22 7.97
C ARG A 151 5.53 12.51 7.18
N TRP A 152 5.55 12.10 5.91
CA TRP A 152 6.62 12.48 5.00
C TRP A 152 6.38 13.88 4.44
N ALA A 153 7.22 14.84 4.80
CA ALA A 153 7.11 16.24 4.39
C ALA A 153 8.32 16.76 3.59
N ALA A 154 9.34 15.93 3.37
CA ALA A 154 10.57 16.35 2.68
C ALA A 154 10.46 16.37 1.15
N GLY A 155 9.36 15.86 0.58
CA GLY A 155 9.19 15.80 -0.87
C GLY A 155 10.12 14.77 -1.52
N GLY A 156 10.72 15.15 -2.64
CA GLY A 156 11.63 14.29 -3.41
C GLY A 156 10.91 13.24 -4.26
N SER A 157 11.70 12.35 -4.88
CA SER A 157 11.20 11.33 -5.81
C SER A 157 10.14 10.43 -5.17
N VAL A 158 10.33 10.01 -3.92
CA VAL A 158 9.40 9.12 -3.20
C VAL A 158 7.98 9.68 -3.13
N THR A 159 7.81 11.00 -2.97
CA THR A 159 6.50 11.62 -2.93
C THR A 159 5.73 11.46 -4.24
N ARG A 160 6.42 11.35 -5.37
CA ARG A 160 5.77 11.19 -6.68
C ARG A 160 5.66 9.73 -7.10
N THR A 161 6.67 8.93 -6.76
CA THR A 161 6.70 7.51 -7.13
C THR A 161 5.79 6.67 -6.26
N THR A 162 5.51 7.07 -5.02
CA THR A 162 4.62 6.36 -4.10
C THR A 162 3.21 6.94 -4.19
N GLY A 163 2.21 6.06 -4.19
CA GLY A 163 0.81 6.44 -4.33
C GLY A 163 -0.13 5.56 -3.54
N ARG A 164 -1.35 6.06 -3.38
CA ARG A 164 -2.47 5.29 -2.82
C ARG A 164 -3.08 4.46 -3.92
N VAL A 165 -3.48 3.24 -3.59
CA VAL A 165 -4.17 2.32 -4.48
C VAL A 165 -5.61 2.21 -4.02
N PHE A 166 -6.53 2.22 -4.97
CA PHE A 166 -7.94 1.94 -4.77
C PHE A 166 -8.30 0.69 -5.56
N LEU A 167 -9.09 -0.19 -4.97
CA LEU A 167 -9.47 -1.46 -5.59
C LEU A 167 -10.81 -1.93 -5.04
N THR A 168 -11.46 -2.86 -5.73
CA THR A 168 -12.67 -3.53 -5.25
C THR A 168 -12.39 -5.01 -5.13
N LEU A 169 -12.74 -5.61 -4.00
CA LEU A 169 -12.72 -7.05 -3.78
C LEU A 169 -14.05 -7.47 -3.18
N ASN A 170 -14.68 -8.51 -3.75
CA ASN A 170 -15.97 -9.02 -3.28
C ASN A 170 -17.05 -7.93 -3.13
N GLY A 171 -17.05 -6.96 -4.07
CA GLY A 171 -17.99 -5.83 -4.08
C GLY A 171 -17.73 -4.73 -3.04
N VAL A 172 -16.61 -4.78 -2.31
CA VAL A 172 -16.22 -3.77 -1.32
C VAL A 172 -15.00 -3.00 -1.82
N ASP A 173 -15.05 -1.67 -1.69
CA ASP A 173 -13.94 -0.78 -2.06
C ASP A 173 -12.90 -0.72 -0.95
N PHE A 174 -11.66 -1.05 -1.32
CA PHE A 174 -10.50 -1.04 -0.45
C PHE A 174 -9.45 -0.03 -0.88
N SER A 175 -8.55 0.28 0.06
CA SER A 175 -7.32 1.01 -0.23
C SER A 175 -6.05 0.29 0.26
N CYS A 176 -4.99 0.52 -0.51
CA CYS A 176 -3.62 0.04 -0.34
C CYS A 176 -2.63 1.16 -0.69
N SER A 177 -1.35 0.81 -0.75
CA SER A 177 -0.25 1.63 -1.23
C SER A 177 0.56 0.89 -2.31
N ALA A 178 1.23 1.63 -3.18
CA ALA A 178 2.14 1.08 -4.18
C ALA A 178 3.25 2.07 -4.54
N SER A 179 4.24 1.62 -5.30
CA SER A 179 5.28 2.47 -5.86
C SER A 179 5.57 2.17 -7.32
N ALA A 180 5.70 3.23 -8.13
CA ALA A 180 6.26 3.16 -9.47
C ALA A 180 7.74 2.73 -9.42
N VAL A 181 8.10 1.78 -10.28
CA VAL A 181 9.46 1.26 -10.41
C VAL A 181 9.95 1.43 -11.83
N ARG A 182 11.28 1.56 -12.01
CA ARG A 182 11.86 1.56 -13.36
C ARG A 182 11.64 0.19 -14.00
N SER A 183 11.02 0.16 -15.18
CA SER A 183 10.70 -1.07 -15.93
C SER A 183 10.85 -0.82 -17.43
N ALA A 184 10.98 -1.90 -18.22
CA ALA A 184 11.09 -1.78 -19.68
C ALA A 184 9.83 -1.17 -20.32
N ASN A 185 8.63 -1.51 -19.82
CA ASN A 185 7.37 -0.95 -20.29
C ASN A 185 7.04 0.46 -19.76
N ARG A 186 7.82 0.99 -18.80
CA ARG A 186 7.61 2.30 -18.15
C ARG A 186 6.31 2.48 -17.34
N ASP A 187 5.48 1.45 -17.23
CA ASP A 187 4.15 1.49 -16.61
C ASP A 187 4.01 0.54 -15.42
N LEU A 188 5.11 0.19 -14.75
CA LEU A 188 5.07 -0.82 -13.70
C LEU A 188 5.04 -0.22 -12.30
N VAL A 189 4.12 -0.73 -11.48
CA VAL A 189 4.09 -0.49 -10.03
C VAL A 189 4.25 -1.79 -9.25
N VAL A 190 4.86 -1.69 -8.07
CA VAL A 190 5.03 -2.78 -7.11
C VAL A 190 4.17 -2.50 -5.88
N THR A 191 3.48 -3.53 -5.41
CA THR A 191 2.59 -3.50 -4.24
C THR A 191 2.61 -4.88 -3.54
N ALA A 192 1.73 -5.10 -2.55
CA ALA A 192 1.56 -6.40 -1.92
C ALA A 192 0.65 -7.30 -2.78
N GLY A 193 0.84 -8.60 -2.70
CA GLY A 193 0.03 -9.58 -3.42
C GLY A 193 -1.45 -9.49 -3.02
N HIS A 194 -1.73 -9.30 -1.73
CA HIS A 194 -3.10 -9.13 -1.22
C HIS A 194 -3.76 -7.83 -1.69
N CYS A 195 -3.00 -6.82 -2.11
CA CYS A 195 -3.53 -5.61 -2.74
C CYS A 195 -3.92 -5.84 -4.22
N VAL A 196 -3.72 -7.04 -4.75
CA VAL A 196 -3.99 -7.41 -6.15
C VAL A 196 -4.91 -8.62 -6.26
N LYS A 197 -4.81 -9.55 -5.30
CA LYS A 197 -5.56 -10.81 -5.29
C LYS A 197 -5.76 -11.30 -3.86
N ASP A 198 -6.96 -11.79 -3.53
CA ASP A 198 -7.29 -12.38 -2.23
C ASP A 198 -6.68 -13.79 -2.06
N GLY A 199 -5.35 -13.89 -2.07
CA GLY A 199 -4.61 -15.16 -1.98
C GLY A 199 -5.01 -16.14 -3.10
N ALA A 200 -5.67 -17.24 -2.72
CA ALA A 200 -6.22 -18.23 -3.65
C ALA A 200 -7.61 -17.88 -4.23
N GLY A 201 -8.22 -16.80 -3.75
CA GLY A 201 -9.53 -16.28 -4.16
C GLY A 201 -9.46 -15.35 -5.37
N ASP A 202 -10.27 -14.31 -5.39
CA ASP A 202 -10.49 -13.47 -6.57
C ASP A 202 -9.39 -12.42 -6.80
N TRP A 203 -9.28 -11.99 -8.06
CA TRP A 203 -8.47 -10.83 -8.43
C TRP A 203 -9.21 -9.54 -8.08
N ALA A 204 -8.46 -8.49 -7.75
CA ALA A 204 -9.02 -7.19 -7.50
C ALA A 204 -9.61 -6.59 -8.78
N GLU A 205 -10.80 -6.02 -8.65
CA GLU A 205 -11.47 -5.25 -9.68
C GLU A 205 -11.22 -3.76 -9.48
N ASN A 206 -11.50 -2.95 -10.51
CA ASN A 206 -11.40 -1.48 -10.47
C ASN A 206 -10.07 -1.00 -9.88
N TRP A 207 -8.98 -1.72 -10.08
CA TRP A 207 -7.71 -1.41 -9.43
C TRP A 207 -7.12 -0.16 -10.07
N THR A 208 -6.77 0.84 -9.25
CA THR A 208 -6.30 2.15 -9.72
C THR A 208 -5.22 2.69 -8.80
N PHE A 209 -4.09 3.07 -9.39
CA PHE A 209 -2.96 3.69 -8.70
C PHE A 209 -3.00 5.21 -8.83
N VAL A 210 -2.86 5.92 -7.72
CA VAL A 210 -2.83 7.39 -7.69
C VAL A 210 -1.49 7.88 -7.10
N PRO A 211 -0.47 8.12 -7.95
CA PRO A 211 0.83 8.57 -7.50
C PRO A 211 0.75 9.96 -6.88
N GLY A 212 1.51 10.18 -5.80
CA GLY A 212 1.55 11.46 -5.09
C GLY A 212 0.23 11.92 -4.51
N TYR A 213 -0.69 10.99 -4.22
CA TYR A 213 -1.92 11.25 -3.50
C TYR A 213 -1.67 12.09 -2.24
N ASP A 214 -2.44 13.16 -2.07
CA ASP A 214 -2.34 14.00 -0.87
C ASP A 214 -3.67 14.74 -0.64
N ASP A 215 -4.44 14.27 0.35
CA ASP A 215 -5.66 14.92 0.83
C ASP A 215 -6.72 15.04 -0.28
N GLY A 216 -7.09 13.89 -0.85
CA GLY A 216 -7.99 13.79 -2.01
C GLY A 216 -7.40 14.25 -3.33
N ARG A 217 -6.24 14.92 -3.34
CA ARG A 217 -5.62 15.45 -4.57
C ARG A 217 -4.86 14.36 -5.31
N GLN A 218 -4.95 14.40 -6.63
CA GLN A 218 -4.36 13.43 -7.56
C GLN A 218 -3.43 14.17 -8.54
N PRO A 219 -2.29 14.71 -8.07
CA PRO A 219 -1.49 15.67 -8.84
C PRO A 219 -0.89 15.12 -10.13
N TYR A 220 -0.85 13.79 -10.29
CA TYR A 220 -0.32 13.10 -11.45
C TYR A 220 -1.37 12.25 -12.18
N GLY A 221 -2.65 12.43 -11.82
CA GLY A 221 -3.75 11.60 -12.34
C GLY A 221 -3.86 10.24 -11.67
N ALA A 222 -4.66 9.37 -12.28
CA ALA A 222 -5.00 8.04 -11.81
C ALA A 222 -4.77 7.03 -12.92
N PHE A 223 -4.11 5.92 -12.60
CA PHE A 223 -3.65 4.92 -13.54
C PHE A 223 -4.34 3.59 -13.25
N PRO A 224 -5.38 3.22 -14.02
CA PRO A 224 -6.05 1.94 -13.85
C PRO A 224 -5.13 0.78 -14.23
N ALA A 225 -5.34 -0.39 -13.63
CA ALA A 225 -4.59 -1.59 -14.00
C ALA A 225 -4.95 -2.06 -15.41
N ARG A 226 -3.93 -2.43 -16.18
CA ARG A 226 -4.06 -3.17 -17.45
C ARG A 226 -3.82 -4.66 -17.25
N ARG A 227 -2.73 -5.00 -16.54
CA ARG A 227 -2.33 -6.38 -16.23
C ARG A 227 -1.80 -6.47 -14.81
N MET A 228 -2.15 -7.56 -14.14
CA MET A 228 -1.81 -7.83 -12.75
C MET A 228 -1.04 -9.13 -12.63
N PHE A 229 -0.04 -9.15 -11.76
CA PHE A 229 0.87 -10.27 -11.61
C PHE A 229 1.12 -10.55 -10.13
N VAL A 230 1.09 -11.84 -9.76
CA VAL A 230 1.52 -12.31 -8.43
C VAL A 230 2.38 -13.57 -8.60
N ALA A 231 3.18 -13.89 -7.59
CA ALA A 231 3.90 -15.15 -7.57
C ALA A 231 2.94 -16.33 -7.34
N GLY A 232 3.23 -17.50 -7.94
CA GLY A 232 2.40 -18.70 -7.83
C GLY A 232 2.09 -19.15 -6.40
N PRO A 233 3.04 -19.16 -5.43
CA PRO A 233 2.74 -19.52 -4.05
C PRO A 233 1.73 -18.59 -3.38
N TRP A 234 1.75 -17.29 -3.71
CA TRP A 234 0.71 -16.37 -3.27
C TRP A 234 -0.64 -16.76 -3.87
N SER A 235 -0.69 -16.91 -5.19
CA SER A 235 -1.92 -17.23 -5.91
C SER A 235 -2.57 -18.56 -5.53
N ARG A 236 -1.83 -19.52 -4.98
CA ARG A 236 -2.36 -20.86 -4.67
C ARG A 236 -2.65 -21.07 -3.19
N SER A 237 -1.95 -20.36 -2.31
CA SER A 237 -1.98 -20.63 -0.87
C SER A 237 -1.92 -19.40 0.02
N GLY A 238 -1.86 -18.19 -0.53
CA GLY A 238 -1.67 -16.98 0.26
C GLY A 238 -0.38 -17.01 1.08
N ASN A 239 0.70 -17.56 0.52
CA ASN A 239 1.96 -17.67 1.24
C ASN A 239 2.62 -16.30 1.40
N ASP A 240 2.69 -15.81 2.64
CA ASP A 240 3.18 -14.48 3.00
C ASP A 240 4.63 -14.20 2.54
N ASP A 241 5.49 -15.23 2.44
CA ASP A 241 6.84 -15.11 1.87
C ASP A 241 6.85 -14.51 0.45
N TYR A 242 5.71 -14.60 -0.23
CA TYR A 242 5.50 -14.24 -1.62
C TYR A 242 4.37 -13.22 -1.80
N ASP A 243 3.98 -12.50 -0.75
CA ASP A 243 2.95 -11.45 -0.78
C ASP A 243 3.44 -10.18 -1.50
N VAL A 244 3.74 -10.32 -2.79
CA VAL A 244 4.18 -9.27 -3.68
C VAL A 244 3.35 -9.31 -4.95
N GLY A 245 2.80 -8.16 -5.29
CA GLY A 245 2.06 -7.93 -6.53
C GLY A 245 2.80 -6.93 -7.41
N MET A 246 2.70 -7.12 -8.72
CA MET A 246 3.13 -6.13 -9.69
C MET A 246 2.00 -5.85 -10.65
N VAL A 247 1.82 -4.58 -11.02
CA VAL A 247 0.72 -4.16 -11.87
C VAL A 247 1.27 -3.30 -12.99
N ALA A 248 1.05 -3.72 -14.23
CA ALA A 248 1.22 -2.85 -15.38
C ALA A 248 -0.05 -2.02 -15.50
N VAL A 249 0.09 -0.71 -15.40
CA VAL A 249 -1.04 0.23 -15.49
C VAL A 249 -1.22 0.75 -16.92
N ASP A 250 -2.40 1.29 -17.22
CA ASP A 250 -2.61 2.04 -18.45
C ASP A 250 -1.84 3.37 -18.42
N ASP A 251 -1.60 3.92 -19.60
CA ASP A 251 -1.07 5.27 -19.74
C ASP A 251 -2.15 6.32 -19.46
N LEU A 252 -1.72 7.57 -19.34
CA LEU A 252 -2.60 8.72 -19.22
C LEU A 252 -2.38 9.64 -20.41
N ASP A 253 -3.31 9.66 -21.35
CA ASP A 253 -3.23 10.45 -22.59
C ASP A 253 -1.89 10.22 -23.33
N ASP A 254 -1.58 8.95 -23.64
CA ASP A 254 -0.33 8.49 -24.27
C ASP A 254 0.95 8.78 -23.45
N GLN A 255 0.84 9.14 -22.17
CA GLN A 255 1.97 9.33 -21.27
C GLN A 255 2.14 8.15 -20.31
N HIS A 256 3.29 7.50 -20.41
CA HIS A 256 3.68 6.42 -19.50
C HIS A 256 3.86 6.91 -18.07
N LEU A 257 3.57 6.05 -17.11
CA LEU A 257 3.62 6.37 -15.68
C LEU A 257 4.98 6.92 -15.27
N THR A 258 6.05 6.20 -15.57
CA THR A 258 7.40 6.58 -15.09
C THR A 258 8.00 7.76 -15.85
N ASP A 259 7.43 8.14 -16.99
CA ASP A 259 7.78 9.40 -17.67
C ASP A 259 7.23 10.61 -16.90
N LEU A 260 6.07 10.46 -16.26
CA LEU A 260 5.43 11.50 -15.44
C LEU A 260 6.02 11.61 -14.03
N VAL A 261 6.15 10.48 -13.32
CA VAL A 261 6.47 10.48 -11.88
C VAL A 261 7.87 9.99 -11.55
N GLY A 262 8.59 9.49 -12.55
CA GLY A 262 9.82 8.72 -12.36
C GLY A 262 9.54 7.30 -11.86
N GLY A 263 10.59 6.58 -11.50
CA GLY A 263 10.50 5.26 -10.89
C GLY A 263 11.66 5.01 -9.93
N GLN A 264 11.40 4.28 -8.84
CA GLN A 264 12.48 3.81 -7.98
C GLN A 264 13.18 2.61 -8.63
N PRO A 265 14.51 2.43 -8.48
CA PRO A 265 15.13 1.17 -8.81
C PRO A 265 14.62 0.08 -7.86
N ILE A 266 14.54 -1.16 -8.35
CA ILE A 266 14.21 -2.35 -7.56
C ILE A 266 15.42 -3.27 -7.52
N ALA A 267 15.64 -3.96 -6.40
CA ALA A 267 16.70 -4.96 -6.28
C ALA A 267 16.17 -6.28 -5.74
N PHE A 268 16.84 -7.35 -6.17
CA PHE A 268 16.54 -8.72 -5.81
C PHE A 268 17.77 -9.38 -5.21
N ASP A 269 17.53 -10.26 -4.25
CA ASP A 269 18.52 -10.79 -3.31
C ASP A 269 19.32 -9.68 -2.59
N PRO A 270 18.66 -8.65 -2.03
CA PRO A 270 19.36 -7.58 -1.34
C PRO A 270 19.97 -8.08 -0.01
N PRO A 271 21.08 -7.47 0.46
CA PRO A 271 21.56 -7.72 1.81
C PRO A 271 20.47 -7.41 2.86
N ARG A 272 20.33 -8.29 3.85
CA ARG A 272 19.42 -8.09 5.00
C ARG A 272 19.99 -7.10 6.01
N ALA A 273 19.15 -6.68 6.96
CA ALA A 273 19.53 -5.81 8.08
C ALA A 273 20.23 -4.50 7.65
N ARG A 274 19.73 -3.89 6.56
CA ARG A 274 20.12 -2.54 6.12
C ARG A 274 19.12 -1.52 6.64
N ARG A 275 19.55 -0.27 6.79
CA ARG A 275 18.61 0.81 7.12
C ARG A 275 17.60 0.95 5.98
N THR A 276 16.33 0.93 6.35
CA THR A 276 15.19 0.90 5.44
C THR A 276 14.18 1.94 5.85
N TYR A 277 13.57 2.59 4.86
CA TYR A 277 12.44 3.48 5.01
C TYR A 277 11.22 2.84 4.36
N GLY A 278 10.20 2.52 5.14
CA GLY A 278 8.93 1.97 4.65
C GLY A 278 7.90 3.07 4.54
N PHE A 279 7.32 3.27 3.35
CA PHE A 279 6.35 4.33 3.08
C PHE A 279 4.95 3.75 2.84
N GLY A 280 3.89 4.53 3.10
CA GLY A 280 2.53 4.13 2.75
C GLY A 280 1.45 5.12 3.21
N PHE A 281 0.20 4.79 2.89
CA PHE A 281 -1.01 5.53 3.22
C PHE A 281 -1.88 4.71 4.21
N PRO A 282 -1.51 4.65 5.51
CA PRO A 282 -2.35 4.00 6.50
C PRO A 282 -3.72 4.68 6.59
N ALA A 283 -4.80 3.90 6.60
CA ALA A 283 -6.19 4.38 6.55
C ALA A 283 -7.08 3.80 7.67
N ASP A 284 -6.47 3.18 8.67
CA ASP A 284 -7.14 2.77 9.90
C ASP A 284 -6.69 3.68 11.07
N PRO A 285 -7.56 4.06 12.02
CA PRO A 285 -7.24 5.01 13.08
C PRO A 285 -5.92 4.70 13.81
N PRO A 286 -5.12 5.73 14.11
CA PRO A 286 -5.43 7.16 14.06
C PRO A 286 -5.23 7.83 12.69
N TYR A 287 -5.04 7.04 11.62
CA TYR A 287 -4.81 7.54 10.27
C TYR A 287 -6.08 7.46 9.41
N ASP A 288 -6.13 8.28 8.36
CA ASP A 288 -7.28 8.46 7.47
C ASP A 288 -6.99 8.11 6.00
N GLY A 289 -5.75 7.71 5.67
CA GLY A 289 -5.34 7.37 4.31
C GLY A 289 -4.98 8.59 3.45
N GLU A 290 -5.08 9.81 3.99
CA GLU A 290 -4.99 11.03 3.20
C GLU A 290 -3.56 11.53 2.98
N ARG A 291 -2.60 11.03 3.76
CA ARG A 291 -1.21 11.51 3.74
C ARG A 291 -0.22 10.37 3.56
N LEU A 292 0.90 10.68 2.90
CA LEU A 292 2.06 9.79 2.85
C LEU A 292 2.77 9.81 4.21
N LEU A 293 2.89 8.65 4.83
CA LEU A 293 3.64 8.44 6.05
C LEU A 293 4.79 7.46 5.82
N TYR A 294 5.72 7.42 6.78
CA TYR A 294 6.82 6.48 6.75
C TYR A 294 7.25 5.99 8.14
N CYS A 295 7.89 4.82 8.12
CA CYS A 295 8.68 4.23 9.18
C CYS A 295 10.13 4.18 8.74
N ALA A 296 11.07 4.27 9.67
CA ALA A 296 12.48 4.13 9.37
C ALA A 296 13.21 3.38 10.49
N GLY A 297 14.13 2.51 10.11
CA GLY A 297 14.87 1.68 11.06
C GLY A 297 15.70 0.61 10.36
N VAL A 298 16.25 -0.32 11.14
CA VAL A 298 16.92 -1.51 10.63
C VAL A 298 15.97 -2.69 10.80
N PRO A 299 15.51 -3.33 9.72
CA PRO A 299 14.66 -4.51 9.84
C PRO A 299 15.40 -5.68 10.50
N HIS A 300 14.66 -6.52 11.21
CA HIS A 300 15.13 -7.76 11.81
C HIS A 300 14.47 -8.96 11.12
N ALA A 301 15.03 -10.15 11.28
CA ALA A 301 14.38 -11.37 10.79
C ALA A 301 13.08 -11.63 11.56
N ASP A 302 12.11 -12.28 10.91
CA ASP A 302 10.90 -12.78 11.57
C ASP A 302 11.26 -13.66 12.79
N PRO A 303 10.95 -13.21 14.03
CA PRO A 303 11.26 -13.96 15.23
C PRO A 303 10.42 -15.24 15.37
N GLN A 304 9.25 -15.29 14.73
CA GLN A 304 8.36 -16.46 14.74
C GLN A 304 8.84 -17.54 13.77
N ARG A 305 9.72 -17.19 12.82
CA ARG A 305 10.26 -18.08 11.78
C ARG A 305 9.16 -18.75 10.95
N GLN A 306 7.98 -18.13 10.85
CA GLN A 306 6.91 -18.61 9.98
C GLN A 306 7.14 -18.16 8.54
N THR A 307 7.88 -17.06 8.37
CA THR A 307 8.27 -16.49 7.10
C THR A 307 9.78 -16.27 7.03
N ARG A 308 10.29 -16.00 5.83
CA ARG A 308 11.63 -15.48 5.57
C ARG A 308 11.63 -13.95 5.51
N ASP A 309 10.57 -13.31 5.99
CA ASP A 309 10.36 -11.88 5.87
C ASP A 309 11.23 -11.11 6.86
N GLN A 310 11.18 -9.79 6.71
CA GLN A 310 11.88 -8.87 7.58
C GLN A 310 10.86 -7.98 8.31
N GLY A 311 11.03 -7.84 9.62
CA GLY A 311 10.21 -6.97 10.46
C GLY A 311 10.84 -5.59 10.62
N LEU A 312 10.11 -4.53 10.27
CA LEU A 312 10.46 -3.14 10.52
C LEU A 312 9.56 -2.60 11.64
N ARG A 313 10.15 -1.96 12.67
CA ARG A 313 9.36 -1.27 13.70
C ARG A 313 8.55 -0.15 13.06
N CYS A 314 7.23 -0.31 13.06
CA CYS A 314 6.32 0.49 12.25
C CYS A 314 4.88 0.37 12.77
N ASP A 315 4.34 1.50 13.20
CA ASP A 315 2.99 1.70 13.73
C ASP A 315 2.00 2.12 12.63
N LEU A 316 2.41 2.20 11.36
CA LEU A 316 1.46 2.40 10.26
C LEU A 316 0.44 1.26 10.24
N THR A 317 -0.83 1.61 10.09
CA THR A 317 -1.96 0.68 10.14
C THR A 317 -2.33 0.15 8.76
N ALA A 318 -3.42 -0.61 8.68
CA ALA A 318 -3.95 -1.13 7.43
C ALA A 318 -4.15 0.00 6.39
N GLY A 319 -3.94 -0.29 5.11
CA GLY A 319 -3.84 0.71 4.02
C GLY A 319 -2.40 1.06 3.64
N ALA A 320 -1.46 0.96 4.58
CA ALA A 320 -0.03 1.04 4.28
C ALA A 320 0.51 -0.17 3.50
N SER A 321 -0.26 -1.27 3.44
CA SER A 321 0.02 -2.47 2.67
C SER A 321 0.42 -2.15 1.22
N GLY A 322 1.46 -2.84 0.74
CA GLY A 322 2.05 -2.64 -0.59
C GLY A 322 2.95 -1.42 -0.73
N GLY A 323 3.00 -0.55 0.28
CA GLY A 323 3.88 0.60 0.28
C GLY A 323 5.37 0.21 0.27
N PRO A 324 6.24 0.97 -0.41
CA PRO A 324 7.60 0.54 -0.71
C PRO A 324 8.52 0.61 0.51
N TRP A 325 9.41 -0.37 0.62
CA TRP A 325 10.54 -0.35 1.54
C TRP A 325 11.83 -0.06 0.79
N LEU A 326 12.41 1.11 1.06
CA LEU A 326 13.56 1.65 0.35
C LEU A 326 14.84 1.53 1.18
N SER A 327 15.82 0.81 0.64
CA SER A 327 17.19 0.71 1.15
C SER A 327 18.11 1.72 0.44
N GLY A 328 19.16 2.19 1.13
CA GLY A 328 20.06 3.21 0.57
C GLY A 328 19.34 4.52 0.25
N PHE A 329 18.26 4.80 0.99
CA PHE A 329 17.39 5.93 0.77
C PHE A 329 18.05 7.24 1.18
N ASP A 330 18.04 8.21 0.28
CA ASP A 330 18.46 9.59 0.53
C ASP A 330 17.23 10.48 0.76
N PRO A 331 17.01 10.98 2.00
CA PRO A 331 15.88 11.85 2.32
C PRO A 331 15.84 13.16 1.53
N ALA A 332 16.97 13.66 1.03
CA ALA A 332 17.02 14.91 0.29
C ALA A 332 16.47 14.76 -1.14
N SER A 333 16.91 13.71 -1.86
CA SER A 333 16.41 13.43 -3.20
C SER A 333 15.13 12.58 -3.23
N GLY A 334 14.80 11.90 -2.12
CA GLY A 334 13.71 10.93 -2.05
C GLY A 334 13.96 9.68 -2.90
N ARG A 335 15.22 9.37 -3.23
CA ARG A 335 15.61 8.21 -4.04
C ARG A 335 16.11 7.09 -3.14
N GLY A 336 15.72 5.87 -3.43
CA GLY A 336 16.23 4.67 -2.77
C GLY A 336 15.87 3.42 -3.56
N THR A 337 16.48 2.29 -3.22
CA THR A 337 16.21 1.03 -3.92
C THR A 337 15.10 0.27 -3.21
N LEU A 338 14.03 -0.04 -3.94
CA LEU A 338 12.92 -0.84 -3.46
C LEU A 338 13.38 -2.28 -3.27
N THR A 339 13.31 -2.75 -2.02
CA THR A 339 13.84 -4.05 -1.59
C THR A 339 12.81 -4.93 -0.88
N SER A 340 11.63 -4.37 -0.61
CA SER A 340 10.47 -5.05 -0.01
C SER A 340 9.23 -4.15 -0.18
N VAL A 341 8.07 -4.65 0.19
CA VAL A 341 6.84 -3.88 0.44
C VAL A 341 6.32 -4.17 1.85
N SER A 342 5.43 -3.31 2.37
CA SER A 342 4.67 -3.62 3.58
C SER A 342 3.63 -4.70 3.30
N SER A 343 3.60 -5.80 4.05
CA SER A 343 2.67 -6.91 3.83
C SER A 343 1.74 -7.09 5.03
N PHE A 344 2.23 -7.64 6.13
CA PHE A 344 1.38 -8.04 7.25
C PHE A 344 1.91 -7.59 8.62
N LYS A 345 1.08 -7.78 9.65
CA LYS A 345 1.46 -7.73 11.06
C LYS A 345 0.94 -8.98 11.76
N TYR A 346 1.69 -9.49 12.72
CA TYR A 346 1.14 -10.52 13.61
C TYR A 346 0.10 -9.91 14.55
N SER A 347 -0.93 -10.68 14.89
CA SER A 347 -1.98 -10.25 15.82
C SER A 347 -1.48 -9.97 17.24
N ASN A 348 -0.31 -10.49 17.60
CA ASN A 348 0.35 -10.24 18.89
C ASN A 348 1.50 -9.22 18.80
N ASP A 349 1.80 -8.66 17.62
CA ASP A 349 2.80 -7.62 17.42
C ASP A 349 2.31 -6.56 16.41
N HIS A 350 1.55 -5.60 16.91
CA HIS A 350 1.06 -4.48 16.10
C HIS A 350 2.12 -3.38 15.84
N ARG A 351 3.31 -3.49 16.45
CA ARG A 351 4.38 -2.48 16.37
C ARG A 351 5.44 -2.82 15.31
N THR A 352 5.28 -3.93 14.61
CA THR A 352 6.20 -4.38 13.57
C THR A 352 5.41 -4.67 12.30
N MET A 353 5.78 -4.00 11.22
CA MET A 353 5.32 -4.33 9.87
C MET A 353 6.30 -5.33 9.27
N TYR A 354 5.80 -6.41 8.69
CA TYR A 354 6.61 -7.41 7.98
C TYR A 354 6.54 -7.18 6.48
N GLY A 355 7.65 -7.48 5.80
CA GLY A 355 7.80 -7.28 4.37
C GLY A 355 8.53 -8.46 3.72
N PRO A 356 8.02 -8.96 2.57
CA PRO A 356 8.60 -10.09 1.86
C PRO A 356 10.03 -9.86 1.42
N TYR A 357 10.87 -10.89 1.55
CA TYR A 357 12.20 -10.83 0.97
C TYR A 357 12.16 -10.98 -0.55
N PHE A 358 12.70 -10.00 -1.27
CA PHE A 358 12.73 -10.00 -2.73
C PHE A 358 13.77 -10.96 -3.30
N GLY A 359 13.47 -12.26 -3.26
CA GLY A 359 14.31 -13.32 -3.83
C GLY A 359 14.05 -13.60 -5.32
N SER A 360 14.43 -14.79 -5.76
CA SER A 360 14.26 -15.25 -7.16
C SER A 360 12.82 -15.20 -7.67
N ALA A 361 11.83 -15.58 -6.86
CA ALA A 361 10.43 -15.54 -7.29
C ALA A 361 9.95 -14.11 -7.59
N VAL A 362 10.35 -13.12 -6.79
CA VAL A 362 10.01 -11.71 -7.02
C VAL A 362 10.80 -11.14 -8.22
N ARG A 363 12.01 -11.63 -8.45
CA ARG A 363 12.80 -11.31 -9.66
C ARG A 363 12.12 -11.82 -10.93
N ASP A 364 11.59 -13.04 -10.90
CA ASP A 364 10.86 -13.62 -12.04
C ASP A 364 9.53 -12.90 -12.26
N LEU A 365 8.82 -12.57 -11.18
CA LEU A 365 7.62 -11.73 -11.20
C LEU A 365 7.90 -10.39 -11.91
N PHE A 366 8.96 -9.69 -11.51
CA PHE A 366 9.37 -8.43 -12.15
C PHE A 366 9.70 -8.59 -13.62
N ARG A 367 10.51 -9.59 -13.97
CA ARG A 367 10.90 -9.84 -15.36
C ARG A 367 9.69 -10.10 -16.24
N THR A 368 8.69 -10.81 -15.74
CA THR A 368 7.45 -11.04 -16.48
C THR A 368 6.65 -9.75 -16.62
N ALA A 369 6.42 -9.04 -15.52
CA ALA A 369 5.55 -7.87 -15.50
C ALA A 369 6.14 -6.66 -16.26
N GLU A 370 7.48 -6.50 -16.31
CA GLU A 370 8.10 -5.35 -16.99
C GLU A 370 7.98 -5.38 -18.52
N ARG A 371 7.50 -6.50 -19.10
CA ARG A 371 7.29 -6.68 -20.56
C ARG A 371 5.83 -6.59 -20.98
N ALA A 372 4.93 -6.26 -20.03
CA ALA A 372 3.49 -6.34 -20.18
C ALA A 372 2.82 -5.06 -20.71
#